data_AF-A0A3N5VKG4-F1
#
_entry.id   AF-A0A3N5VKG4-F1
#
_cell.length_a   1.000
_cell.length_b   1.000
_cell.length_c   1.000
_cell.angle_alpha   90.00
_cell.angle_beta   90.00
_cell.angle_gamma   90.00
#
_symmetry.space_group_name_H-M   'P 1'
#
loop_
_entity.id
_entity.type
_entity.pdbx_description
1 polymer ?
#
loop_
_entity_poly.entity_id
_entity_poly.type
_entity_poly.pdbx_seq_one_letter_code
_entity_poly.pdbx_strand_id
1 'polypeptide(L)'
;MELCENDFGIFMKALRFAAQKHRDQRRKGGTRPPYINHPIDVAEILWRVGGVRDIDTLVAAVLHDTVEDQHFTGRHTPGIWRSGPL
;
A
#
# COMPACT_ATOMS: atom_id res chain seq x y z
N MET A 1 6.21 -19.27 -17.51
CA MET A 1 6.02 -18.57 -16.23
C MET A 1 4.54 -18.47 -16.02
N GLU A 2 3.99 -19.31 -15.15
CA GLU A 2 2.57 -19.33 -14.81
C GLU A 2 2.42 -18.82 -13.39
N LEU A 3 1.58 -17.80 -13.21
CA LEU A 3 0.91 -17.58 -11.94
C LEU A 3 -0.11 -18.69 -11.84
N CYS A 4 -0.12 -19.46 -10.76
CA CYS A 4 -1.18 -20.46 -10.61
C CYS A 4 -2.49 -19.75 -10.25
N GLU A 5 -3.63 -20.41 -10.53
CA GLU A 5 -4.96 -19.87 -10.20
C GLU A 5 -5.07 -19.46 -8.72
N ASN A 6 -4.37 -20.18 -7.84
CA ASN A 6 -4.30 -19.88 -6.41
C ASN A 6 -3.52 -18.57 -6.12
N ASP A 7 -2.42 -18.29 -6.81
CA ASP A 7 -1.63 -17.07 -6.62
C ASP A 7 -2.45 -15.82 -6.98
N PHE A 8 -3.13 -15.87 -8.13
CA PHE A 8 -4.02 -14.80 -8.55
C PHE A 8 -5.18 -14.63 -7.57
N GLY A 9 -5.75 -15.74 -7.08
CA GLY A 9 -6.81 -15.73 -6.08
C GLY A 9 -6.39 -15.06 -4.76
N ILE A 10 -5.17 -15.31 -4.28
CA ILE A 10 -4.62 -14.67 -3.07
C ILE A 10 -4.44 -13.16 -3.31
N PHE A 11 -3.83 -12.78 -4.44
CA PHE A 11 -3.63 -11.38 -4.78
C PHE A 11 -4.94 -10.60 -4.87
N MET A 12 -5.96 -11.16 -5.51
CA MET A 12 -7.29 -10.53 -5.61
C MET A 12 -7.95 -10.34 -4.25
N LYS A 13 -7.78 -11.29 -3.31
CA LYS A 13 -8.27 -11.14 -1.93
C LYS A 13 -7.55 -10.01 -1.21
N ALA A 14 -6.22 -9.92 -1.34
CA ALA A 14 -5.42 -8.86 -0.74
C ALA A 14 -5.80 -7.48 -1.29
N LEU A 15 -5.93 -7.36 -2.62
CA LEU A 15 -6.35 -6.11 -3.27
C LEU A 15 -7.73 -5.66 -2.82
N ARG A 16 -8.70 -6.57 -2.73
CA ARG A 16 -10.04 -6.26 -2.19
C ARG A 16 -9.96 -5.77 -0.75
N PHE A 17 -9.15 -6.40 0.09
CA PHE A 17 -8.98 -6.00 1.48
C PHE A 17 -8.36 -4.59 1.58
N ALA A 18 -7.29 -4.32 0.84
CA ALA A 18 -6.67 -2.99 0.78
C ALA A 18 -7.66 -1.92 0.31
N ALA A 19 -8.43 -2.19 -0.75
CA ALA A 19 -9.45 -1.27 -1.25
C ALA A 19 -10.54 -0.98 -0.21
N GLN A 20 -10.96 -1.99 0.56
CA GLN A 20 -11.92 -1.81 1.64
C GLN A 20 -11.35 -0.98 2.79
N LYS A 21 -10.08 -1.13 3.14
CA LYS A 21 -9.43 -0.34 4.20
C LYS A 21 -9.23 1.11 3.79
N HIS A 22 -8.82 1.36 2.56
CA HIS A 22 -8.53 2.70 2.05
C HIS A 22 -9.72 3.40 1.38
N ARG A 23 -10.95 2.85 1.50
CA ARG A 23 -12.16 3.34 0.79
C ARG A 23 -12.46 4.83 1.03
N ASP A 24 -12.21 5.31 2.25
CA ASP A 24 -12.53 6.67 2.68
C ASP A 24 -11.28 7.56 2.74
N GLN A 25 -10.10 6.98 2.55
CA GLN A 25 -8.83 7.70 2.54
C GLN A 25 -8.57 8.31 1.16
N ARG A 26 -7.89 9.45 1.16
CA ARG A 26 -7.52 10.19 -0.06
C ARG A 26 -6.04 10.54 0.01
N ARG A 27 -5.38 10.59 -1.15
CA ARG A 27 -4.02 11.12 -1.22
C ARG A 27 -4.02 12.63 -0.94
N LYS A 28 -2.95 13.12 -0.30
CA LYS A 28 -2.73 14.56 -0.08
C LYS A 28 -2.53 15.27 -1.42
N GLY A 29 -3.06 16.48 -1.57
CA GLY A 29 -2.95 17.29 -2.80
C GLY A 29 -4.30 17.77 -3.33
N GLY A 30 -4.31 18.34 -4.54
CA GLY A 30 -5.48 19.01 -5.13
C GLY A 30 -6.62 18.07 -5.51
N THR A 31 -6.39 17.17 -6.46
CA THR A 31 -7.43 16.26 -6.98
C THR A 31 -7.88 15.18 -5.98
N ARG A 32 -7.09 14.95 -4.92
CA ARG A 32 -7.37 13.99 -3.84
C ARG A 32 -7.86 12.63 -4.37
N PRO A 33 -7.08 11.92 -5.21
CA PRO A 33 -7.50 10.62 -5.70
C PRO A 33 -7.63 9.62 -4.53
N PRO A 34 -8.41 8.53 -4.71
CA PRO A 34 -8.51 7.44 -3.74
C PRO A 34 -7.12 6.92 -3.35
N TYR A 35 -6.90 6.68 -2.05
CA TYR A 35 -5.59 6.27 -1.56
C TYR A 35 -5.15 4.90 -2.09
N ILE A 36 -6.11 4.00 -2.36
CA ILE A 36 -5.87 2.65 -2.94
C ILE A 36 -5.00 2.67 -4.21
N ASN A 37 -4.99 3.77 -4.97
CA ASN A 37 -4.11 3.90 -6.13
C ASN A 37 -2.63 3.79 -5.74
N HIS A 38 -2.24 4.27 -4.55
CA HIS A 38 -0.85 4.21 -4.13
C HIS A 38 -0.32 2.78 -3.92
N PRO A 39 -0.95 1.90 -3.12
CA PRO A 39 -0.54 0.50 -3.03
C PRO A 39 -0.56 -0.24 -4.38
N ILE A 40 -1.48 0.11 -5.28
CA ILE A 40 -1.51 -0.42 -6.65
C ILE A 40 -0.28 0.01 -7.44
N ASP A 41 0.06 1.31 -7.43
CA ASP A 41 1.23 1.85 -8.12
C ASP A 41 2.52 1.19 -7.64
N VAL A 42 2.64 0.92 -6.33
CA VAL A 42 3.81 0.23 -5.74
C VAL A 42 3.92 -1.19 -6.29
N ALA A 43 2.83 -1.97 -6.27
CA ALA A 43 2.82 -3.32 -6.82
C ALA A 43 3.13 -3.34 -8.33
N GLU A 44 2.62 -2.35 -9.09
CA GLU A 44 2.91 -2.21 -10.52
C GLU A 44 4.39 -1.92 -10.77
N ILE A 45 5.02 -1.03 -9.99
CA ILE A 45 6.45 -0.73 -10.09
C ILE A 45 7.29 -1.97 -9.80
N LEU A 46 6.97 -2.72 -8.73
CA LEU A 46 7.68 -3.96 -8.40
C LEU A 46 7.59 -4.98 -9.54
N TRP A 47 6.41 -5.12 -10.15
CA TRP A 47 6.22 -6.03 -11.28
C TRP A 47 6.97 -5.59 -12.54
N ARG A 48 6.80 -4.33 -12.95
CA ARG A 48 7.30 -3.81 -14.25
C ARG A 48 8.76 -3.45 -14.21
N VAL A 49 9.19 -2.75 -13.16
CA VAL A 49 10.55 -2.21 -13.04
C VAL A 49 11.42 -3.14 -12.20
N GLY A 50 10.88 -3.60 -11.06
CA GLY A 50 11.61 -4.48 -10.14
C GLY A 50 11.72 -5.94 -10.61
N GLY A 51 10.95 -6.35 -11.63
CA GLY A 51 10.93 -7.73 -12.11
C GLY A 51 10.43 -8.74 -11.08
N VAL A 52 9.72 -8.29 -10.03
CA VAL A 52 9.20 -9.13 -8.95
C VAL A 52 8.06 -10.00 -9.49
N ARG A 53 8.20 -11.32 -9.29
CA ARG A 53 7.20 -12.34 -9.65
C ARG A 53 6.77 -13.22 -8.48
N ASP A 54 7.34 -12.97 -7.32
CA ASP A 54 6.93 -13.61 -6.08
C ASP A 54 5.60 -13.03 -5.61
N ILE A 55 4.59 -13.88 -5.47
CA ILE A 55 3.22 -13.44 -5.15
C ILE A 55 3.13 -12.86 -3.75
N ASP A 56 3.86 -13.42 -2.79
CA ASP A 56 3.85 -12.97 -1.40
C ASP A 56 4.40 -11.54 -1.29
N THR A 57 5.46 -11.23 -2.05
CA THR A 57 6.01 -9.88 -2.16
C THR A 57 4.98 -8.90 -2.77
N LEU A 58 4.27 -9.29 -3.82
CA LEU A 58 3.25 -8.43 -4.44
C LEU A 58 2.03 -8.22 -3.53
N VAL A 59 1.64 -9.26 -2.79
CA VAL A 59 0.60 -9.18 -1.75
C VAL A 59 1.03 -8.23 -0.65
N ALA A 60 2.26 -8.35 -0.15
CA ALA A 60 2.80 -7.46 0.86
C ALA A 60 2.81 -6.00 0.39
N ALA A 61 3.17 -5.75 -0.87
CA ALA A 61 3.16 -4.41 -1.47
C ALA A 61 1.75 -3.79 -1.48
N VAL A 62 0.72 -4.56 -1.85
CA VAL A 62 -0.67 -4.07 -1.85
C VAL A 62 -1.21 -3.85 -0.42
N LEU A 63 -0.67 -4.56 0.57
CA LEU A 63 -1.12 -4.50 1.97
C LEU A 63 -0.31 -3.57 2.88
N HIS A 64 0.83 -3.03 2.43
CA HIS A 64 1.81 -2.41 3.33
C HIS A 64 1.24 -1.28 4.21
N ASP A 65 0.35 -0.45 3.66
CA ASP A 65 -0.28 0.66 4.39
C ASP A 65 -1.56 0.28 5.16
N THR A 66 -2.04 -0.96 5.03
CA THR A 66 -3.32 -1.38 5.66
C THR A 66 -3.21 -1.60 7.17
N VAL A 67 -1.99 -1.79 7.69
CA VAL A 67 -1.69 -1.97 9.11
C VAL A 67 -1.44 -0.62 9.79
N GLU A 68 -0.76 0.30 9.11
CA GLU A 68 -0.38 1.61 9.65
C GLU A 68 -1.58 2.55 9.86
N ASP A 69 -2.59 2.48 8.99
CA ASP A 69 -3.77 3.36 9.05
C ASP A 69 -4.81 2.99 10.12
N GLN A 70 -4.60 1.93 10.92
CA GLN A 70 -5.52 1.56 12.01
C GLN A 70 -5.39 2.43 13.27
N HIS A 71 -4.49 3.41 13.29
CA HIS A 71 -4.14 4.17 14.50
C HIS A 71 -4.14 5.70 14.34
N PHE A 72 -5.05 6.29 13.56
CA PHE A 72 -5.28 7.74 13.66
C PHE A 72 -6.42 8.11 14.64
N THR A 73 -6.28 7.66 15.89
CA THR A 73 -6.99 8.24 17.06
C THR A 73 -5.98 8.76 18.11
N GLY A 74 -4.77 9.12 17.67
CA GLY A 74 -3.71 9.64 18.53
C GLY A 74 -3.45 11.12 18.31
N ARG A 75 -4.01 11.94 19.19
CA ARG A 75 -3.51 13.25 19.67
C ARG A 75 -2.26 13.79 18.95
N HIS A 76 -2.45 14.92 18.26
CA HIS A 76 -1.41 15.81 17.74
C HIS A 76 -0.33 16.08 18.81
N THR A 77 0.85 15.48 18.70
CA THR A 77 2.06 15.93 19.41
C THR A 77 2.92 16.72 18.41
N PRO A 78 3.10 18.03 18.58
CA PRO A 78 3.97 18.80 17.71
C PRO A 78 5.44 18.41 17.97
N GLY A 79 6.09 17.87 16.93
CA GLY A 79 7.51 18.05 16.61
C GLY A 79 8.56 17.81 17.70
N ILE A 80 9.11 16.59 17.74
CA ILE A 80 10.50 16.34 18.16
C ILE A 80 11.10 15.39 17.15
N TRP A 81 11.57 15.90 16.02
CA TRP A 81 12.65 15.29 15.22
C TRP A 81 13.35 16.42 14.47
N ARG A 82 14.18 17.19 15.20
CA ARG A 82 15.25 17.96 14.55
C ARG A 82 16.35 16.95 14.20
N SER A 83 16.59 16.84 12.91
CA SER A 83 17.80 16.39 12.24
C SER A 83 19.10 16.59 13.06
N GLY A 84 19.94 15.56 13.08
CA GLY A 84 21.39 15.69 13.05
C GLY A 84 21.97 14.62 12.12
N PRO A 85 23.26 14.67 11.73
CA PRO A 85 24.25 15.75 11.84
C PRO A 85 24.78 16.19 10.45
N LEU A 86 25.13 17.48 10.30
CA LEU A 86 26.29 17.99 9.56
C LEU A 86 26.74 19.29 10.23
#